data_AF-A0A662VHY5-F1
#
_entry.id   AF-A0A662VHY5-F1
#
_cell.length_a   1.000
_cell.length_b   1.000
_cell.length_c   1.000
_cell.angle_alpha   90.00
_cell.angle_beta   90.00
_cell.angle_gamma   90.00
#
_symmetry.space_group_name_H-M   'P 1'
#
loop_
_entity.id
_entity.type
_entity.pdbx_description
1 polymer ?
#
loop_
_entity_poly.entity_id
_entity_poly.type
_entity_poly.pdbx_seq_one_letter_code
_entity_poly.pdbx_strand_id
1 'polypeptide(L)' 'MEEIIHIQTEVDRDLHAKLLSMSRHTGRKLKEIVREALEEYVKKFEEEVEKDPIFDVIGSFETKEGDWSERDRWRE' A
#
# COMPACT_ATOMS: atom_id res chain seq x y z
N MET A 1 3.43 -3.26 21.88
CA MET A 1 2.75 -2.24 21.05
C MET A 1 3.13 -2.57 19.63
N GLU A 2 2.17 -2.77 18.74
CA GLU A 2 2.48 -2.99 17.32
C GLU A 2 3.15 -1.74 16.75
N GLU A 3 4.19 -1.94 15.95
CA GLU A 3 4.92 -0.87 15.29
C GLU A 3 4.08 -0.38 14.09
N ILE A 4 3.71 0.91 14.10
CA ILE A 4 2.88 1.50 13.03
C ILE A 4 3.80 2.16 11.99
N ILE A 5 3.96 1.50 10.84
CA ILE A 5 4.68 2.05 9.68
C ILE A 5 3.72 2.94 8.87
N HIS A 6 4.17 4.15 8.51
CA HIS A 6 3.39 5.09 7.72
C HIS A 6 3.82 5.03 6.25
N ILE A 7 2.90 4.62 5.38
CA ILE A 7 3.14 4.54 3.94
C ILE A 7 2.42 5.71 3.27
N GLN A 8 3.14 6.50 2.49
CA GLN A 8 2.58 7.53 1.61
C GLN A 8 2.53 6.99 0.19
N THR A 9 1.42 7.22 -0.52
CA THR A 9 1.25 6.72 -1.89
C THR A 9 0.49 7.73 -2.74
N GLU A 10 0.88 7.82 -4.01
CA GLU A 10 0.17 8.62 -5.00
C GLU A 10 -1.01 7.83 -5.54
N VAL A 11 -2.18 8.47 -5.59
CA VAL A 11 -3.40 7.90 -6.18
C VAL A 11 -3.92 8.84 -7.25
N ASP A 12 -4.44 8.27 -8.34
CA ASP A 12 -5.09 9.08 -9.36
C ASP A 12 -6.37 9.74 -8.82
N ARG A 13 -6.84 10.75 -9.56
CA ARG A 13 -7.99 11.57 -9.17
C ARG A 13 -9.28 10.76 -9.05
N ASP A 14 -9.48 9.78 -9.93
CA ASP A 14 -10.70 9.00 -10.01
C ASP A 14 -10.77 7.99 -8.86
N LEU A 15 -9.64 7.36 -8.52
CA LEU A 15 -9.50 6.50 -7.36
C LEU A 15 -9.71 7.29 -6.07
N HIS A 16 -9.10 8.46 -5.94
CA HIS A 16 -9.32 9.34 -4.79
C HIS A 16 -10.80 9.74 -4.64
N ALA A 17 -11.47 10.09 -5.75
CA ALA A 17 -12.89 10.44 -5.74
C ALA A 17 -13.78 9.27 -5.28
N LYS A 18 -13.48 8.04 -5.73
CA LYS A 18 -14.17 6.82 -5.29
C LYS A 18 -13.97 6.57 -3.80
N LEU A 19 -12.73 6.64 -3.32
CA LEU A 19 -12.40 6.46 -1.90
C LEU A 19 -13.14 7.50 -1.03
N LEU A 20 -13.19 8.76 -1.47
CA LEU A 20 -13.90 9.82 -0.76
C LEU A 20 -15.41 9.60 -0.73
N SER A 21 -16.01 9.14 -1.85
CA SER A 21 -17.42 8.76 -1.90
C SER A 21 -17.73 7.65 -0.90
N MET A 22 -16.92 6.59 -0.86
CA MET A 22 -17.07 5.49 0.11
C MET A 22 -16.96 5.98 1.56
N SER A 23 -16.00 6.86 1.86
CA SER A 23 -15.85 7.47 3.19
C SER A 23 -17.12 8.23 3.61
N ARG A 24 -17.70 9.01 2.70
CA ARG A 24 -18.95 9.75 2.96
C ARG A 24 -20.14 8.84 3.18
N HIS A 25 -20.28 7.78 2.38
CA HIS A 25 -21.41 6.86 2.48
C HIS A 25 -21.35 5.95 3.71
N THR A 26 -20.16 5.54 4.12
CA THR A 26 -19.96 4.61 5.26
C THR A 26 -19.74 5.34 6.59
N GLY A 27 -19.46 6.65 6.56
CA GLY A 27 -19.08 7.42 7.75
C GLY A 27 -17.69 7.09 8.29
N ARG A 28 -16.91 6.26 7.58
CA ARG A 28 -15.57 5.80 7.98
C ARG A 28 -14.49 6.76 7.50
N LYS A 29 -13.34 6.80 8.18
CA LYS A 29 -12.21 7.64 7.76
C LYS A 29 -11.54 7.04 6.54
N LEU A 30 -11.04 7.90 5.64
CA LEU A 30 -10.34 7.47 4.42
C LEU A 30 -9.20 6.48 4.72
N LYS A 31 -8.41 6.75 5.77
CA LYS A 31 -7.32 5.87 6.21
C LYS A 31 -7.77 4.47 6.64
N GLU A 32 -8.97 4.33 7.19
CA GLU A 32 -9.51 3.04 7.62
C GLU A 32 -9.93 2.22 6.40
N ILE A 33 -10.54 2.87 5.40
CA ILE A 33 -10.93 2.26 4.13
C ILE A 33 -9.69 1.83 3.35
N VAL A 34 -8.68 2.70 3.24
CA VAL A 34 -7.43 2.38 2.54
C VAL A 34 -6.70 1.23 3.23
N ARG A 35 -6.62 1.24 4.57
CA ARG A 35 -6.01 0.14 5.32
C ARG A 35 -6.71 -1.19 5.07
N GLU A 36 -8.04 -1.23 5.19
CA GLU A 36 -8.81 -2.44 4.94
C GLU A 36 -8.65 -2.92 3.49
N ALA A 37 -8.64 -2.02 2.51
CA ALA A 37 -8.42 -2.38 1.13
C ALA A 37 -7.05 -3.02 0.89
N LEU A 38 -6.00 -2.53 1.58
CA LEU A 38 -4.67 -3.14 1.53
C LEU A 38 -4.64 -4.50 2.23
N GLU A 39 -5.27 -4.63 3.40
CA GLU A 39 -5.37 -5.90 4.13
C GLU A 39 -6.09 -6.97 3.29
N GLU A 40 -7.22 -6.63 2.67
CA GLU A 40 -7.98 -7.53 1.80
C GLU A 40 -7.22 -7.87 0.52
N TYR A 41 -6.47 -6.91 -0.04
CA TYR A 41 -5.59 -7.18 -1.16
C TYR A 41 -4.51 -8.20 -0.79
N VAL A 42 -3.80 -8.00 0.33
CA VAL A 42 -2.76 -8.92 0.79
C VAL A 42 -3.34 -10.30 1.05
N LYS A 43 -4.43 -10.42 1.82
CA LYS A 43 -5.10 -11.72 2.08
C LYS A 43 -5.48 -12.45 0.81
N LYS A 44 -6.00 -11.73 -0.20
CA LYS A 44 -6.41 -12.32 -1.47
C LYS A 44 -5.23 -12.94 -2.22
N PHE A 45 -4.03 -12.36 -2.09
CA PHE A 45 -2.84 -12.80 -2.80
C PHE A 45 -1.85 -13.58 -1.92
N GLU A 46 -2.12 -13.75 -0.63
CA GLU A 46 -1.23 -14.44 0.32
C GLU A 46 -0.88 -15.87 -0.15
N GLU A 47 -1.87 -16.61 -0.68
CA GLU A 47 -1.64 -17.97 -1.23
C GLU A 47 -0.94 -17.99 -2.61
N GLU A 48 -0.96 -16.88 -3.35
CA GLU A 48 -0.27 -16.74 -4.64
C GLU A 48 1.17 -16.26 -4.46
N VAL A 49 1.41 -15.41 -3.46
CA VAL A 49 2.72 -14.88 -3.06
C VAL A 49 3.67 -15.98 -2.59
N GLU A 50 3.18 -16.98 -1.83
CA GLU A 50 4.01 -18.14 -1.43
C GLU A 50 4.53 -18.97 -2.61
N LYS A 51 3.96 -18.82 -3.81
CA LYS A 51 4.32 -19.59 -5.01
C LYS A 51 5.07 -18.79 -6.05
N ASP A 52 5.22 -17.48 -5.88
CA ASP A 52 5.78 -16.59 -6.88
C ASP A 52 7.20 -16.09 -6.47
N PRO A 53 8.26 -16.51 -7.19
CA PRO A 53 9.64 -16.08 -6.91
C PRO A 53 9.86 -14.56 -7.03
N ILE A 54 8.93 -13.81 -7.63
CA ILE A 54 8.99 -12.35 -7.71
C ILE A 54 8.74 -11.70 -6.35
N PHE A 55 7.98 -12.34 -5.45
CA PHE A 55 7.73 -11.81 -4.11
C PHE A 55 8.83 -12.13 -3.10
N ASP A 56 9.57 -13.23 -3.28
CA ASP A 56 10.87 -13.44 -2.60
C ASP A 56 11.83 -12.26 -2.88
N VAL A 57 11.72 -11.68 -4.07
CA VAL A 57 12.52 -10.56 -4.54
C VAL A 57 12.04 -9.21 -3.96
N ILE A 58 10.73 -8.99 -3.85
CA ILE A 58 10.17 -7.74 -3.29
C ILE A 58 10.45 -7.60 -1.78
N GLY A 59 10.70 -8.71 -1.07
CA GLY A 59 11.19 -8.70 0.32
C GLY A 59 12.72 -8.79 0.49
N SER A 60 13.48 -9.21 -0.53
CA SER A 60 14.95 -9.36 -0.48
C SER A 60 15.73 -8.28 -1.21
N PHE A 61 15.06 -7.33 -1.87
CA PHE A 61 15.68 -6.13 -2.44
C PHE A 61 15.97 -5.09 -1.36
N GLU A 62 16.73 -5.46 -0.32
CA GLU A 62 17.78 -4.57 0.20
C GLU A 62 18.83 -4.40 -0.91
N THR A 63 18.46 -3.73 -2.01
CA THR A 63 19.42 -3.37 -3.03
C THR A 63 20.39 -2.35 -2.48
N LYS A 64 21.67 -2.53 -2.81
CA LYS A 64 22.82 -1.67 -2.46
C LYS A 64 22.69 -0.18 -2.85
N GLU A 65 21.52 0.27 -3.33
CA GLU A 65 21.20 1.65 -3.72
C GLU A 65 19.97 2.24 -2.99
N GLY A 66 19.47 1.59 -1.92
CA GLY A 66 18.46 2.15 -1.02
C GLY A 66 17.01 1.93 -1.45
N ASP A 67 16.12 1.95 -0.46
CA ASP A 67 14.68 1.70 -0.59
C ASP A 67 14.03 2.69 -1.58
N TRP A 68 13.44 2.15 -2.64
CA TRP A 68 12.72 2.93 -3.64
C TRP A 68 11.31 3.30 -3.16
N SER A 69 10.76 2.59 -2.18
CA SER A 69 9.45 2.85 -1.58
C SER A 69 9.45 4.01 -0.57
N GLU A 70 10.62 4.39 -0.05
CA GLU A 70 10.79 5.51 0.89
C GLU A 70 11.38 6.78 0.25
N ARG A 71 11.57 6.77 -1.08
CA ARG A 71 12.30 7.84 -1.75
C ARG A 71 11.42 9.08 -1.97
N ASP A 72 11.49 10.00 -1.01
CA ASP A 72 10.74 11.27 -0.92
C ASP A 72 11.14 12.34 -1.96
N ARG A 73 12.03 12.05 -2.92
CA ARG A 73 12.52 13.01 -3.92
C ARG A 73 12.29 12.54 -5.34
N TRP A 74 11.27 13.11 -5.97
CA TRP A 74 11.04 13.03 -7.42
C TRP A 74 11.42 14.31 -8.18
N ARG A 75 12.17 15.24 -7.58
CA ARG A 75 12.72 16.43 -8.27
C ARG A 75 14.03 16.89 -7.61
N GLU A 76 15.00 17.26 -8.44
CA GLU A 76 16.07 18.21 -8.08
C GLU A 76 15.47 19.55 -7.62
#